data_AF-A0A3S0CWF4-F1
#
_entry.id   AF-A0A3S0CWF4-F1
#
_cell.length_a   1.000
_cell.length_b   1.000
_cell.length_c   1.000
_cell.angle_alpha   90.00
_cell.angle_beta   90.00
_cell.angle_gamma   90.00
#
_symmetry.space_group_name_H-M   'P 1'
#
loop_
_entity.id
_entity.type
_entity.pdbx_description
1 polymer ?
#
loop_
_entity_poly.entity_id
_entity_poly.type
_entity_poly.pdbx_seq_one_letter_code
_entity_poly.pdbx_strand_id
1 'polypeptide(L)'
;MVIHSYGYAASSEADAGSRNRSRDLLLQNFDLVLKCHHKILSCAEYFFCQPSFASCSWPYVGGDGPLPIGYLLIGWLEGTLVEQCTKCTDNVYLTSFSGSMLSNSTCWTGICRSCRSFISGKGSTHKSFIERIQFIANLRRKYPAQVSEWTEYNGHIFSWGGNGLQPSKKRRLTIKATANPIPFDLLLSELASGVERLNDLPNVELLEFSTGIKLGRGTQISSELYS
;
A
#
# COMPACT_ATOMS: atom_id res chain seq x y z
N MET A 1 -21.69 -11.12 -2.85
CA MET A 1 -20.47 -10.30 -2.80
C MET A 1 -20.56 -9.44 -1.55
N VAL A 2 -19.75 -9.69 -0.52
CA VAL A 2 -19.75 -8.87 0.69
C VAL A 2 -18.88 -7.64 0.40
N ILE A 3 -19.50 -6.46 0.39
CA ILE A 3 -18.76 -5.20 0.28
C ILE A 3 -18.23 -4.89 1.68
N HIS A 4 -16.99 -5.26 1.95
CA HIS A 4 -16.27 -4.73 3.10
C HIS A 4 -15.86 -3.31 2.75
N SER A 5 -16.64 -2.32 3.19
CA SER A 5 -16.15 -0.96 3.30
C SER A 5 -15.34 -0.89 4.59
N TYR A 6 -14.05 -0.58 4.48
CA TYR A 6 -13.22 -0.24 5.64
C TYR A 6 -13.53 1.19 6.08
N GLY A 7 -14.82 1.44 6.33
CA GLY A 7 -15.42 2.76 6.47
C GLY A 7 -14.52 3.71 7.23
N TYR A 8 -14.44 4.95 6.72
CA TYR A 8 -13.66 6.06 7.28
C TYR A 8 -13.94 6.20 8.79
N ALA A 9 -13.19 5.50 9.63
CA ALA A 9 -13.15 5.80 11.04
C ALA A 9 -12.51 7.18 11.12
N ALA A 10 -13.26 8.17 11.60
CA ALA A 10 -12.71 9.48 11.88
C ALA A 10 -11.49 9.28 12.78
N SER A 11 -10.32 9.60 12.25
CA SER A 11 -9.06 9.39 12.95
C SER A 11 -9.08 10.20 14.24
N SER A 12 -8.85 9.55 15.37
CA SER A 12 -8.72 10.21 16.66
C SER A 12 -7.58 11.24 16.63
N GLU A 13 -7.54 12.17 17.59
CA GLU A 13 -6.42 13.14 17.68
C GLU A 13 -5.06 12.43 17.83
N ALA A 14 -5.03 11.30 18.52
CA ALA A 14 -3.84 10.44 18.62
C ALA A 14 -3.38 9.94 17.25
N ASP A 15 -4.32 9.60 16.36
CA ASP A 15 -4.03 9.17 14.99
C ASP A 15 -3.49 10.33 14.13
N ALA A 16 -3.92 11.58 14.40
CA ALA A 16 -3.42 12.75 13.69
C ALA A 16 -1.93 13.01 14.00
N GLY A 17 -1.52 12.89 15.27
CA GLY A 17 -0.12 13.00 15.67
C GLY A 17 0.76 11.92 15.00
N SER A 18 0.28 10.67 15.00
CA SER A 18 0.95 9.56 14.31
C SER A 18 1.09 9.78 12.80
N ARG A 19 0.04 10.35 12.17
CA ARG A 19 0.03 10.69 10.75
C ARG A 19 1.07 11.74 10.39
N ASN A 20 1.15 12.82 11.18
CA ASN A 20 2.14 13.88 10.95
C ASN A 20 3.56 13.37 11.13
N ARG A 21 3.82 12.62 12.21
CA ARG A 21 5.13 11.98 12.43
C ARG A 21 5.53 11.07 11.28
N SER A 22 4.62 10.23 10.80
CA SER A 22 4.88 9.33 9.67
C SER A 22 5.18 10.12 8.38
N ARG A 23 4.49 11.25 8.14
CA ARG A 23 4.73 12.14 7.00
C ARG A 23 6.12 12.75 7.05
N ASP A 24 6.52 13.27 8.20
CA ASP A 24 7.83 13.89 8.39
C ASP A 24 8.95 12.86 8.20
N LEU A 25 8.77 11.65 8.74
CA LEU A 25 9.69 10.53 8.53
C LEU A 25 9.83 10.18 7.05
N LEU A 26 8.72 10.11 6.30
CA LEU A 26 8.79 9.87 4.86
C LEU A 26 9.52 11.02 4.14
N LEU A 27 9.22 12.28 4.46
CA LEU A 27 9.86 13.44 3.82
C LEU A 27 11.38 13.42 3.98
N GLN A 28 11.86 13.11 5.18
CA GLN A 28 13.28 13.04 5.50
C GLN A 28 13.98 11.85 4.81
N ASN A 29 13.27 10.75 4.60
CA ASN A 29 13.82 9.50 4.08
C ASN A 29 13.33 9.14 2.67
N PHE A 30 12.74 10.09 1.94
CA PHE A 30 12.06 9.79 0.68
C PHE A 30 13.01 9.19 -0.37
N ASP A 31 14.20 9.76 -0.54
CA ASP A 31 15.19 9.22 -1.49
C ASP A 31 15.70 7.86 -1.06
N LEU A 32 15.81 7.59 0.24
CA LEU A 32 16.22 6.28 0.76
C LEU A 32 15.17 5.23 0.38
N VAL A 33 13.89 5.52 0.57
CA VAL A 33 12.78 4.64 0.17
C VAL A 33 12.83 4.35 -1.33
N LEU A 34 13.05 5.36 -2.17
CA LEU A 34 13.18 5.17 -3.62
C LEU A 34 14.44 4.38 -4.00
N LYS A 35 15.58 4.65 -3.36
CA LYS A 35 16.85 3.94 -3.59
C LYS A 35 16.75 2.46 -3.23
N CYS A 36 16.04 2.15 -2.14
CA CYS A 36 15.89 0.80 -1.62
C CYS A 36 14.58 0.10 -2.04
N HIS A 37 13.90 0.58 -3.10
CA HIS A 37 12.62 0.03 -3.53
C HIS A 37 12.67 -1.49 -3.76
N HIS A 38 13.75 -2.01 -4.34
CA HIS A 38 13.91 -3.44 -4.59
C HIS A 38 13.83 -4.28 -3.29
N LYS A 39 14.48 -3.84 -2.20
CA LYS A 39 14.42 -4.52 -0.90
C LYS A 39 13.02 -4.50 -0.31
N ILE A 40 12.33 -3.35 -0.43
CA ILE A 40 10.97 -3.19 0.08
C ILE A 40 10.01 -4.11 -0.69
N LEU A 41 10.19 -4.24 -2.01
CA LEU A 41 9.34 -5.05 -2.86
C LEU A 41 9.63 -6.57 -2.74
N SER A 42 10.83 -6.97 -2.30
CA SER A 42 11.22 -8.37 -2.15
C SER A 42 10.96 -8.98 -0.76
N CYS A 43 10.60 -8.17 0.24
CA CYS A 43 10.37 -8.61 1.61
C CYS A 43 8.90 -8.38 2.01
N ALA A 44 8.16 -9.44 2.39
CA ALA A 44 6.73 -9.31 2.70
C ALA A 44 6.45 -8.33 3.84
N GLU A 45 7.26 -8.35 4.90
CA GLU A 45 7.08 -7.48 6.07
C GLU A 45 7.29 -6.00 5.73
N TYR A 46 8.25 -5.71 4.83
CA TYR A 46 8.49 -4.36 4.32
C TYR A 46 7.39 -3.95 3.36
N PHE A 47 7.04 -4.83 2.41
CA PHE A 47 6.03 -4.59 1.39
C PHE A 47 4.68 -4.20 2.00
N PHE A 48 4.26 -4.95 3.03
CA PHE A 48 2.98 -4.74 3.72
C PHE A 48 3.03 -3.69 4.82
N CYS A 49 4.17 -3.02 5.05
CA CYS A 49 4.26 -1.91 6.00
C CYS A 49 3.26 -0.79 5.65
N GLN A 50 2.44 -0.37 6.62
CA GLN A 50 1.34 0.58 6.41
C GLN A 50 1.64 1.93 7.07
N PRO A 51 2.20 2.91 6.34
CA PRO A 51 2.33 4.25 6.87
C PRO A 51 0.95 4.86 7.11
N SER A 52 0.74 5.42 8.30
CA SER A 52 -0.54 5.98 8.76
C SER A 52 -1.12 7.13 7.90
N PHE A 53 -0.31 7.77 7.04
CA PHE A 53 -0.76 8.80 6.10
C PHE A 53 -1.24 8.24 4.75
N ALA A 54 -0.96 6.97 4.47
CA ALA A 54 -1.21 6.37 3.17
C ALA A 54 -2.52 5.60 3.16
N SER A 55 -3.46 6.09 2.36
CA SER A 55 -4.79 5.50 2.27
C SER A 55 -5.45 5.86 0.96
N CYS A 56 -6.43 5.05 0.56
CA CYS A 56 -7.32 5.37 -0.53
C CYS A 56 -8.78 5.20 -0.12
N SER A 57 -9.67 5.98 -0.69
CA SER A 57 -11.09 5.89 -0.34
C SER A 57 -12.02 6.29 -1.47
N TRP A 58 -13.06 5.49 -1.65
CA TRP A 58 -14.14 5.76 -2.59
C TRP A 58 -15.39 5.00 -2.15
N PRO A 59 -16.58 5.50 -2.48
CA PRO A 59 -17.81 4.81 -2.13
C PRO A 59 -18.09 3.64 -3.10
N TYR A 60 -18.92 2.69 -2.65
CA TYR A 60 -19.57 1.63 -3.45
C TYR A 60 -18.69 0.53 -4.07
N VAL A 61 -17.38 0.71 -4.16
CA VAL A 61 -16.45 -0.28 -4.70
C VAL A 61 -15.54 -0.77 -3.59
N GLY A 62 -15.38 -2.08 -3.44
CA GLY A 62 -14.44 -2.63 -2.46
C GLY A 62 -12.98 -2.33 -2.81
N GLY A 63 -12.11 -2.28 -1.80
CA GLY A 63 -10.67 -2.07 -1.98
C GLY A 63 -10.17 -0.69 -1.53
N ASP A 64 -11.01 0.10 -0.86
CA ASP A 64 -10.59 1.25 -0.07
C ASP A 64 -9.78 0.82 1.16
N GLY A 65 -9.20 1.79 1.86
CA GLY A 65 -8.47 1.61 3.12
C GLY A 65 -6.98 1.95 3.05
N PRO A 66 -6.19 1.48 4.04
CA PRO A 66 -4.76 1.75 4.11
C PRO A 66 -4.01 1.24 2.89
N LEU A 67 -2.99 1.98 2.46
CA LEU A 67 -2.10 1.62 1.36
C LEU A 67 -0.74 1.19 1.92
N PRO A 68 -0.35 -0.08 1.77
CA PRO A 68 1.01 -0.51 2.07
C PRO A 68 2.04 0.19 1.20
N ILE A 69 3.25 0.38 1.73
CA ILE A 69 4.36 1.04 1.02
C ILE A 69 4.71 0.32 -0.28
N GLY A 70 4.56 -1.01 -0.34
CA GLY A 70 4.76 -1.79 -1.56
C GLY A 70 3.82 -1.37 -2.69
N TYR A 71 2.55 -1.06 -2.39
CA TYR A 71 1.60 -0.61 -3.40
C TYR A 71 1.93 0.80 -3.91
N LEU A 72 2.35 1.67 -3.00
CA LEU A 72 2.80 3.02 -3.35
C LEU A 72 4.00 2.94 -4.29
N LEU A 73 5.01 2.12 -3.97
CA LEU A 73 6.21 1.96 -4.78
C LEU A 73 5.90 1.42 -6.18
N ILE A 74 5.07 0.38 -6.30
CA ILE A 74 4.67 -0.13 -7.63
C ILE A 74 3.97 0.98 -8.41
N GLY A 75 3.03 1.70 -7.79
CA GLY A 75 2.30 2.79 -8.45
C GLY A 75 3.18 3.98 -8.82
N TRP A 76 4.22 4.27 -8.05
CA TRP A 76 5.22 5.31 -8.35
C TRP A 76 6.12 4.91 -9.51
N LEU A 77 6.59 3.67 -9.53
CA LEU A 77 7.45 3.13 -10.58
C LEU A 77 6.71 3.01 -11.92
N GLU A 78 5.42 2.65 -11.90
CA GLU A 78 4.57 2.57 -13.09
C GLU A 78 3.98 3.93 -13.51
N GLY A 79 4.14 4.98 -12.70
CA GLY A 79 3.57 6.31 -12.97
C GLY A 79 2.05 6.43 -12.73
N THR A 80 1.39 5.38 -12.26
CA THR A 80 -0.06 5.36 -11.97
C THR A 80 -0.42 6.23 -10.75
N LEU A 81 0.47 6.26 -9.76
CA LEU A 81 0.36 7.08 -8.54
C LEU A 81 1.32 8.28 -8.60
N VAL A 82 1.39 8.94 -9.75
CA VAL A 82 2.19 10.16 -9.96
C VAL A 82 1.31 11.27 -10.55
N GLU A 83 1.56 12.50 -10.10
CA GLU A 83 0.98 13.74 -10.62
C GLU A 83 2.07 14.78 -10.90
N GLN A 84 1.72 15.87 -11.56
CA GLN A 84 2.59 17.03 -11.67
C GLN A 84 2.42 17.96 -10.47
N CYS A 85 3.53 18.48 -9.96
CA CYS A 85 3.50 19.45 -8.87
C CYS A 85 2.90 20.77 -9.35
N THR A 86 2.14 21.45 -8.49
CA THR A 86 1.58 22.77 -8.79
C THR A 86 2.53 23.91 -8.44
N LYS A 87 3.57 23.63 -7.66
CA LYS A 87 4.58 24.61 -7.23
C LYS A 87 5.85 24.57 -8.07
N CYS A 88 6.21 23.41 -8.59
CA CYS A 88 7.34 23.19 -9.49
C CYS A 88 6.91 22.26 -10.63
N THR A 89 7.74 22.06 -11.64
CA THR A 89 7.44 21.16 -12.78
C THR A 89 7.87 19.70 -12.54
N ASP A 90 8.21 19.33 -11.32
CA ASP A 90 8.62 17.98 -10.96
C ASP A 90 7.43 17.09 -10.54
N ASN A 91 7.67 15.80 -10.46
CA ASN A 91 6.69 14.79 -10.11
C ASN A 91 6.29 14.84 -8.62
N VAL A 92 5.01 14.59 -8.37
CA VAL A 92 4.42 14.33 -7.05
C VAL A 92 4.05 12.86 -6.96
N TYR A 93 4.61 12.19 -5.97
CA TYR A 93 4.37 10.79 -5.69
C TYR A 93 3.21 10.65 -4.73
N LEU A 94 2.08 10.13 -5.21
CA LEU A 94 0.83 10.08 -4.45
C LEU A 94 0.96 9.10 -3.29
N THR A 95 0.60 9.57 -2.11
CA THR A 95 0.55 8.78 -0.89
C THR A 95 -0.87 8.44 -0.49
N SER A 96 -1.83 9.30 -0.86
CA SER A 96 -3.24 9.06 -0.65
C SER A 96 -4.09 9.70 -1.73
N PHE A 97 -5.25 9.11 -1.98
CA PHE A 97 -6.23 9.65 -2.91
C PHE A 97 -7.64 9.20 -2.54
N SER A 98 -8.60 10.10 -2.69
CA SER A 98 -10.00 9.81 -2.39
C SER A 98 -10.94 10.54 -3.33
N GLY A 99 -12.17 10.06 -3.43
CA GLY A 99 -13.17 10.71 -4.27
C GLY A 99 -14.38 9.87 -4.56
N SER A 100 -15.25 10.40 -5.40
CA SER A 100 -16.42 9.70 -5.92
C SER A 100 -16.39 9.66 -7.43
N MET A 101 -16.54 8.46 -7.99
CA MET A 101 -16.65 8.27 -9.45
C MET A 101 -17.88 8.99 -10.02
N LEU A 102 -18.96 9.14 -9.24
CA LEU A 102 -20.22 9.71 -9.71
C LEU A 102 -20.21 11.23 -9.80
N SER A 103 -19.50 11.90 -8.88
CA SER A 103 -19.45 13.36 -8.85
C SER A 103 -18.20 13.95 -9.51
N ASN A 104 -17.28 13.10 -9.97
CA ASN A 104 -15.93 13.47 -10.43
C ASN A 104 -15.13 14.31 -9.41
N SER A 105 -15.59 14.36 -8.15
CA SER A 105 -14.91 15.06 -7.07
C SER A 105 -13.85 14.13 -6.50
N THR A 106 -12.60 14.43 -6.84
CA THR A 106 -11.44 13.64 -6.45
C THR A 106 -10.40 14.55 -5.84
N CYS A 107 -9.72 14.05 -4.82
CA CYS A 107 -8.60 14.71 -4.19
C CYS A 107 -7.47 13.72 -3.96
N TRP A 108 -6.26 14.24 -3.88
CA TRP A 108 -5.07 13.45 -3.63
C TRP A 108 -4.09 14.23 -2.77
N THR A 109 -3.19 13.50 -2.13
CA THR A 109 -2.04 14.06 -1.43
C THR A 109 -0.81 13.21 -1.72
N GLY A 110 0.31 13.87 -1.99
CA GLY A 110 1.56 13.20 -2.31
C GLY A 110 2.76 14.06 -1.96
N ILE A 111 3.95 13.48 -2.11
CA ILE A 111 5.23 14.13 -1.84
C ILE A 111 5.84 14.60 -3.16
N CYS A 112 6.19 15.89 -3.23
CA CYS A 112 6.97 16.41 -4.34
C CYS A 112 8.47 16.23 -4.07
N ARG A 113 9.20 15.63 -5.02
CA ARG A 113 10.63 15.35 -4.87
C ARG A 113 11.47 16.63 -4.80
N SER A 114 11.24 17.57 -5.73
CA SER A 114 11.92 18.87 -5.73
C SER A 114 11.51 19.78 -4.58
N CYS A 115 10.21 19.94 -4.32
CA CYS A 115 9.74 20.84 -3.25
C CYS A 115 9.91 20.29 -1.84
N ARG A 116 10.27 19.01 -1.67
CA ARG A 116 10.42 18.33 -0.36
C ARG A 116 9.27 18.62 0.61
N SER A 117 8.06 18.62 0.09
CA SER A 117 6.85 18.92 0.84
C SER A 117 5.68 18.11 0.30
N PHE A 118 4.70 17.91 1.17
CA PHE A 118 3.44 17.34 0.74
C PHE A 118 2.62 18.37 -0.03
N ILE A 119 2.14 17.95 -1.18
CA ILE A 119 1.24 18.69 -2.05
C ILE A 119 -0.10 17.97 -2.06
N SER A 120 -1.17 18.73 -1.99
CA SER A 120 -2.53 18.22 -2.16
C SER A 120 -3.16 18.87 -3.39
N GLY A 121 -3.98 18.10 -4.09
CA GLY A 121 -4.66 18.57 -5.29
C GLY A 121 -6.08 18.03 -5.39
N LYS A 122 -6.83 18.62 -6.31
CA LYS A 122 -8.17 18.18 -6.73
C LYS A 122 -8.13 17.84 -8.20
N GLY A 123 -8.84 16.80 -8.60
CA GLY A 123 -8.74 16.26 -9.95
C GLY A 123 -7.38 15.62 -10.22
N SER A 124 -7.30 14.84 -11.28
CA SER A 124 -6.05 14.28 -11.78
C SER A 124 -5.79 14.81 -13.18
N THR A 125 -4.54 15.19 -13.47
CA THR A 125 -4.14 15.60 -14.82
C THR A 125 -3.50 14.46 -15.59
N HIS A 126 -2.91 13.48 -14.89
CA HIS A 126 -2.15 12.41 -15.52
C HIS A 126 -2.95 11.11 -15.71
N LYS A 127 -3.45 10.52 -14.62
CA LYS A 127 -4.19 9.24 -14.63
C LYS A 127 -5.55 9.38 -13.98
N SER A 128 -6.60 8.94 -14.67
CA SER A 128 -7.96 9.06 -14.16
C SER A 128 -8.12 8.36 -12.81
N PHE A 129 -9.07 8.84 -12.00
CA PHE A 129 -9.35 8.24 -10.70
C PHE A 129 -9.78 6.77 -10.82
N ILE A 130 -10.47 6.42 -11.91
CA ILE A 130 -10.89 5.04 -12.20
C ILE A 130 -9.69 4.13 -12.45
N GLU A 131 -8.70 4.58 -13.23
CA GLU A 131 -7.45 3.81 -13.44
C GLU A 131 -6.74 3.54 -12.12
N ARG A 132 -6.70 4.52 -11.20
CA ARG A 132 -6.09 4.34 -9.87
C ARG A 132 -6.85 3.35 -9.00
N ILE A 133 -8.19 3.38 -9.03
CA ILE A 133 -9.02 2.40 -8.31
C ILE A 133 -8.75 1.00 -8.85
N GLN A 134 -8.81 0.82 -10.17
CA GLN A 134 -8.57 -0.47 -10.81
C GLN A 134 -7.17 -0.99 -10.49
N PHE A 135 -6.17 -0.12 -10.52
CA PHE A 135 -4.80 -0.43 -10.14
C PHE A 135 -4.70 -0.96 -8.70
N ILE A 136 -5.24 -0.22 -7.71
CA ILE A 136 -5.20 -0.67 -6.31
C ILE A 136 -6.03 -1.95 -6.10
N ALA A 137 -7.20 -2.08 -6.73
CA ALA A 137 -8.01 -3.28 -6.65
C ALA A 137 -7.27 -4.50 -7.21
N ASN A 138 -6.52 -4.34 -8.30
CA ASN A 138 -5.68 -5.38 -8.88
C ASN A 138 -4.52 -5.75 -7.96
N LEU A 139 -3.84 -4.76 -7.36
CA LEU A 139 -2.78 -5.03 -6.37
C LEU A 139 -3.31 -5.76 -5.15
N ARG A 140 -4.46 -5.38 -4.59
CA ARG A 140 -5.08 -6.09 -3.46
C ARG A 140 -5.46 -7.52 -3.78
N ARG A 141 -5.85 -7.80 -5.02
CA ARG A 141 -6.11 -9.17 -5.49
C ARG A 141 -4.83 -9.97 -5.65
N LYS A 142 -3.78 -9.36 -6.22
CA LYS A 142 -2.50 -10.00 -6.50
C LYS A 142 -1.68 -10.24 -5.22
N TYR A 143 -1.73 -9.31 -4.28
CA TYR A 143 -0.96 -9.29 -3.04
C TYR A 143 -1.86 -9.09 -1.83
N PRO A 144 -2.76 -10.03 -1.50
CA PRO A 144 -3.67 -9.86 -0.38
C PRO A 144 -2.89 -9.74 0.94
N ALA A 145 -3.22 -8.76 1.79
CA ALA A 145 -2.66 -8.66 3.14
C ALA A 145 -3.23 -9.72 4.10
N GLN A 146 -4.39 -10.28 3.75
CA GLN A 146 -5.10 -11.30 4.49
C GLN A 146 -5.73 -12.29 3.52
N VAL A 147 -5.66 -13.57 3.86
CA VAL A 147 -6.28 -14.67 3.10
C VAL A 147 -7.31 -15.39 3.96
N SER A 148 -8.40 -15.78 3.33
CA SER A 148 -9.48 -16.52 3.99
C SER A 148 -9.29 -18.01 3.73
N GLU A 149 -9.08 -18.77 4.79
CA GLU A 149 -8.90 -20.22 4.73
C GLU A 149 -10.03 -20.93 5.49
N TRP A 150 -10.49 -22.06 4.97
CA TRP A 150 -11.43 -22.92 5.69
C TRP A 150 -10.67 -23.77 6.70
N THR A 151 -10.82 -23.48 7.99
CA THR A 151 -10.23 -24.29 9.05
C THR A 151 -11.28 -25.27 9.59
N GLU A 152 -10.91 -26.55 9.65
CA GLU A 152 -11.71 -27.59 10.31
C GLU A 152 -11.52 -27.54 11.82
N TYR A 153 -12.61 -27.69 12.57
CA TYR A 153 -12.59 -27.80 14.01
C TYR A 153 -13.57 -28.87 14.49
N ASN A 154 -13.25 -29.48 15.62
CA ASN A 154 -14.14 -30.44 16.28
C ASN A 154 -15.34 -29.68 16.86
N GLY A 155 -16.53 -30.13 16.53
CA GLY A 155 -17.77 -29.62 17.10
C GLY A 155 -18.80 -30.73 17.24
N HIS A 156 -20.06 -30.33 17.41
CA HIS A 156 -21.17 -31.26 17.48
C HIS A 156 -22.31 -30.82 16.56
N ILE A 157 -23.02 -31.78 15.98
CA ILE A 157 -24.25 -31.56 15.24
C ILE A 157 -25.39 -32.29 15.95
N PHE A 158 -26.58 -31.70 15.94
CA PHE A 158 -27.77 -32.36 16.48
C PHE A 158 -28.42 -33.19 15.37
N SER A 159 -28.65 -34.48 15.64
CA SER A 159 -29.37 -35.39 14.73
C SER A 159 -30.73 -35.73 15.30
N TRP A 160 -31.81 -35.32 14.61
CA TRP A 160 -33.19 -35.60 15.00
C TRP A 160 -33.59 -37.08 14.84
N GLY A 161 -32.92 -37.81 13.93
CA GLY A 161 -33.18 -39.23 13.68
C GLY A 161 -32.20 -40.18 14.37
N GLY A 162 -31.32 -39.66 15.24
CA GLY A 162 -30.30 -40.45 15.94
C GLY A 162 -30.28 -40.17 17.44
N ASN A 163 -29.15 -40.47 18.08
CA ASN A 163 -28.96 -40.34 19.53
C ASN A 163 -28.70 -38.88 19.99
N GLY A 164 -29.33 -37.88 19.36
CA GLY A 164 -29.18 -36.46 19.71
C GLY A 164 -27.87 -35.83 19.24
N LEU A 165 -27.10 -35.26 20.18
CA LEU A 165 -25.87 -34.52 19.91
C LEU A 165 -24.73 -35.48 19.52
N GLN A 166 -24.19 -35.37 18.30
CA GLN A 166 -23.12 -36.23 17.80
C GLN A 166 -21.88 -35.42 17.45
N PRO A 167 -20.66 -35.95 17.72
CA PRO A 167 -19.42 -35.32 17.26
C PRO A 167 -19.43 -35.13 15.74
N SER A 168 -18.98 -33.97 15.28
CA SER A 168 -18.95 -33.62 13.86
C SER A 168 -17.79 -32.68 13.55
N LYS A 169 -17.19 -32.84 12.37
CA LYS A 169 -16.21 -31.89 11.84
C LYS A 169 -16.95 -30.70 11.23
N LYS A 170 -16.75 -29.52 11.80
CA LYS A 170 -17.28 -28.26 11.27
C LYS A 170 -16.18 -27.49 10.58
N ARG A 171 -16.56 -26.71 9.56
CA ARG A 171 -15.66 -25.78 8.87
C ARG A 171 -16.06 -24.36 9.23
N ARG A 172 -15.08 -23.51 9.50
CA ARG A 172 -15.28 -22.06 9.61
C ARG A 172 -14.26 -21.35 8.74
N LEU A 173 -14.65 -20.22 8.17
CA LEU A 173 -13.73 -19.34 7.48
C LEU A 173 -12.88 -18.61 8.52
N THR A 174 -11.57 -18.78 8.45
CA THR A 174 -10.59 -18.08 9.27
C THR A 174 -9.79 -17.13 8.40
N ILE A 175 -9.66 -15.88 8.82
CA ILE A 175 -8.84 -14.89 8.15
C ILE A 175 -7.42 -14.99 8.75
N LYS A 176 -6.43 -15.24 7.91
CA LYS A 176 -5.01 -15.26 8.29
C LYS A 176 -4.29 -14.09 7.62
N ALA A 177 -3.42 -13.41 8.36
CA ALA A 177 -2.52 -12.42 7.78
C ALA A 177 -1.49 -13.13 6.87
N THR A 178 -1.18 -12.53 5.72
CA THR A 178 -0.15 -13.07 4.80
C THR A 178 1.26 -12.67 5.20
N ALA A 179 1.40 -11.63 6.02
CA ALA A 179 2.65 -11.15 6.55
C ALA A 179 2.44 -10.49 7.92
N ASN A 180 3.53 -10.33 8.67
CA ASN A 180 3.58 -9.55 9.89
C ASN A 180 4.29 -8.22 9.59
N PRO A 181 3.57 -7.20 9.09
CA PRO A 181 4.21 -5.96 8.67
C PRO A 181 4.88 -5.26 9.84
N ILE A 182 6.08 -4.72 9.61
CA ILE A 182 6.80 -3.95 10.62
C ILE A 182 6.29 -2.51 10.69
N PRO A 183 6.49 -1.82 11.83
CA PRO A 183 6.28 -0.38 11.94
C PRO A 183 7.08 0.42 10.91
N PHE A 184 6.52 1.53 10.44
CA PHE A 184 7.14 2.34 9.38
C PHE A 184 8.46 3.00 9.79
N ASP A 185 8.59 3.42 11.05
CA ASP A 185 9.84 3.94 11.60
C ASP A 185 10.94 2.87 11.68
N LEU A 186 10.60 1.65 12.05
CA LEU A 186 11.52 0.51 12.02
C LEU A 186 11.95 0.15 10.60
N LEU A 187 11.04 0.19 9.63
CA LEU A 187 11.39 0.00 8.22
C LEU A 187 12.48 1.01 7.80
N LEU A 188 12.27 2.29 8.09
CA LEU A 188 13.23 3.33 7.69
C LEU A 188 14.59 3.15 8.38
N SER A 189 14.63 2.74 9.65
CA SER A 189 15.89 2.50 10.36
C SER A 189 16.66 1.28 9.82
N GLU A 190 15.95 0.21 9.44
CA GLU A 190 16.55 -0.97 8.82
C GLU A 190 17.08 -0.67 7.41
N LEU A 191 16.35 0.12 6.62
CA LEU A 191 16.83 0.57 5.31
C LEU A 191 18.07 1.46 5.43
N ALA A 192 18.11 2.35 6.43
CA ALA A 192 19.24 3.25 6.67
C ALA A 192 20.50 2.50 7.15
N SER A 193 20.31 1.47 7.99
CA SER A 193 21.41 0.63 8.50
C SER A 193 21.85 -0.46 7.53
N GLY A 194 21.09 -0.69 6.45
CA GLY A 194 21.38 -1.73 5.47
C GLY A 194 21.08 -3.14 5.97
N VAL A 195 20.32 -3.28 7.07
CA VAL A 195 19.90 -4.58 7.60
C VAL A 195 19.00 -5.28 6.59
N GLU A 196 19.31 -6.54 6.30
CA GLU A 196 18.52 -7.39 5.42
C GLU A 196 17.75 -8.40 6.26
N ARG A 197 16.42 -8.36 6.17
CA ARG A 197 15.57 -9.44 6.66
C ARG A 197 15.64 -10.61 5.69
N LEU A 198 15.46 -11.82 6.21
CA LEU A 198 15.33 -13.01 5.37
C LEU A 198 14.19 -12.79 4.37
N ASN A 199 14.45 -13.13 3.11
CA ASN A 199 13.47 -13.02 2.03
C ASN A 199 12.39 -14.08 2.21
N ASP A 200 11.45 -13.83 3.10
CA ASP A 200 10.11 -14.39 2.96
C ASP A 200 9.41 -13.53 1.91
N LEU A 201 9.66 -13.89 0.66
CA LEU A 201 8.86 -13.37 -0.44
C LEU A 201 7.39 -13.62 -0.03
N PRO A 202 6.52 -12.60 -0.09
CA PRO A 202 5.10 -12.91 -0.12
C PRO A 202 4.93 -13.89 -1.27
N ASN A 203 4.06 -14.89 -1.15
CA ASN A 203 3.93 -15.97 -2.15
C ASN A 203 3.61 -15.37 -3.54
N VAL A 204 4.66 -14.99 -4.26
CA VAL A 204 4.68 -14.03 -5.36
C VAL A 204 5.64 -14.62 -6.39
N GLU A 205 5.24 -15.77 -6.92
CA GLU A 205 5.78 -16.28 -8.18
C GLU A 205 5.51 -15.32 -9.36
N LEU A 206 4.84 -14.17 -9.13
CA LEU A 206 4.38 -13.22 -10.16
C LEU A 206 5.11 -11.87 -10.18
N LEU A 207 6.21 -11.71 -9.42
CA LEU A 207 7.13 -10.57 -9.57
C LEU A 207 8.35 -10.98 -10.41
N GLU A 208 8.11 -11.60 -11.56
CA GLU A 208 9.07 -11.49 -12.66
C GLU A 208 9.09 -10.03 -13.11
N PHE A 209 9.83 -9.21 -12.37
CA PHE A 209 10.24 -7.89 -12.78
C PHE A 209 11.15 -8.08 -14.00
N SER A 210 10.55 -8.08 -15.20
CA SER A 210 11.28 -7.62 -16.37
C SER A 210 11.59 -6.14 -16.12
N THR A 211 12.77 -5.89 -15.55
CA THR A 211 13.29 -4.55 -15.25
C THR A 211 13.59 -3.80 -16.55
N GLY A 212 12.53 -3.47 -17.29
CA GLY A 212 12.52 -2.55 -18.43
C GLY A 212 12.03 -1.16 -18.03
N ILE A 213 11.92 -0.87 -16.72
CA ILE A 213 11.53 0.45 -16.22
C ILE A 213 12.67 1.42 -16.50
N LYS A 214 12.61 2.07 -17.67
CA LYS A 214 13.34 3.30 -17.93
C LYS A 214 12.75 4.36 -17.01
N LEU A 215 13.34 4.53 -15.82
CA LEU A 215 13.16 5.76 -15.05
C LEU A 215 13.44 6.91 -16.02
N GLY A 216 12.41 7.73 -16.28
CA GLY A 216 12.47 8.81 -17.26
C GLY A 216 13.76 9.60 -17.08
N ARG A 217 14.49 9.81 -18.18
CA ARG A 217 15.76 10.54 -18.22
C ARG A 217 15.58 11.94 -17.63
N GLY A 218 15.81 12.06 -16.32
CA GLY A 218 16.06 13.31 -15.63
C GLY A 218 17.54 13.34 -15.27
N THR A 219 18.30 14.09 -16.06
CA THR A 219 19.64 14.62 -15.75
C THR A 219 20.74 13.56 -15.54
N GLN A 220 21.58 13.37 -16.56
CA GLN A 220 22.94 12.86 -16.34
C GLN A 220 23.65 13.84 -15.40
N ILE A 221 23.80 13.48 -14.13
CA ILE A 221 24.80 14.11 -13.27
C ILE A 221 26.12 13.50 -13.70
N SER A 222 26.90 14.25 -14.48
CA SER A 222 28.28 13.93 -14.81
C SER A 222 29.08 13.80 -13.52
N SER A 223 29.54 12.59 -13.22
CA SER A 223 30.44 12.27 -12.11
C SER A 223 31.90 12.60 -12.49
N GLU A 224 32.15 13.80 -12.98
CA GLU A 224 33.48 14.35 -13.17
C GLU A 224 33.60 15.59 -12.28
N LEU A 225 34.09 15.41 -11.05
CA LEU A 225 34.74 16.40 -10.19
C LEU A 225 34.97 15.78 -8.80
N TYR A 226 35.74 14.70 -8.76
CA TYR A 226 36.55 14.30 -7.61
C TYR A 226 37.78 13.56 -8.14
N SER A 227 38.71 14.33 -8.69
CA SER A 227 40.11 14.01 -8.86
C SER A 227 40.87 15.33 -8.73
#